data_AF-A0A7V1WZ34-F1
#
_entry.id   AF-A0A7V1WZ34-F1
#
_cell.length_a   1.000
_cell.length_b   1.000
_cell.length_c   1.000
_cell.angle_alpha   90.00
_cell.angle_beta   90.00
_cell.angle_gamma   90.00
#
_symmetry.space_group_name_H-M   'P 1'
#
loop_
_entity.id
_entity.type
_entity.pdbx_description
1 polymer ?
#
loop_
_entity_poly.entity_id
_entity_poly.type
_entity_poly.pdbx_seq_one_letter_code
_entity_poly.pdbx_strand_id
1 'polypeptide(L)'
;MKAVAYGVLAIEKEYFAKANNKKHDITLIANQLAMDTVHYAEGKEAIIMPEYFMLTIDLRNKLGKMGVKYIFPRPTSDNLAALPAIAEQIITNLDRANETNWLFPAS
;
A
#
# COMPACT_ATOMS: atom_id res chain seq x y z
N MET A 1 -6.51 9.96 -0.66
CA MET A 1 -5.60 9.80 0.49
C MET A 1 -4.14 9.77 0.04
N LYS A 2 -3.21 9.97 0.97
CA LYS A 2 -1.76 9.78 0.73
C LYS A 2 -1.34 8.37 1.12
N ALA A 3 -0.72 7.64 0.21
CA ALA A 3 -0.27 6.28 0.44
C ALA A 3 1.18 6.05 -0.03
N VAL A 4 1.81 4.99 0.49
CA VAL A 4 3.06 4.44 -0.03
C VAL A 4 2.89 2.94 -0.27
N ALA A 5 3.33 2.46 -1.43
CA ALA A 5 3.32 1.04 -1.78
C ALA A 5 4.75 0.50 -1.78
N TYR A 6 5.02 -0.46 -0.90
CA TYR A 6 6.31 -1.14 -0.76
C TYR A 6 6.40 -2.38 -1.64
N GLY A 7 7.63 -2.77 -1.98
CA GLY A 7 7.91 -3.99 -2.74
C GLY A 7 7.25 -4.00 -4.12
N VAL A 8 7.12 -2.84 -4.78
CA VAL A 8 6.46 -2.73 -6.09
C VAL A 8 7.41 -3.18 -7.20
N LEU A 9 6.99 -4.20 -7.96
CA LEU A 9 7.71 -4.69 -9.12
C LEU A 9 7.60 -3.69 -10.28
N ALA A 10 8.62 -3.66 -11.15
CA ALA A 10 8.61 -2.74 -12.30
C ALA A 10 7.38 -2.94 -13.20
N ILE A 11 6.96 -4.19 -13.41
CA ILE A 11 5.80 -4.55 -14.23
C ILE A 11 4.47 -4.05 -13.64
N GLU A 12 4.41 -3.77 -12.34
CA GLU A 12 3.17 -3.37 -11.65
C GLU A 12 2.91 -1.86 -11.75
N LYS A 13 3.97 -1.06 -11.97
CA LYS A 13 3.91 0.41 -11.89
C LYS A 13 2.90 1.02 -12.86
N GLU A 14 2.84 0.49 -14.08
CA GLU A 14 1.90 0.98 -15.10
C GLU A 14 0.44 0.73 -14.71
N TYR A 15 0.15 -0.45 -14.14
CA TYR A 15 -1.20 -0.81 -13.72
C TYR A 15 -1.65 0.01 -12.51
N PHE A 16 -0.75 0.24 -11.54
CA PHE A 16 -1.02 1.18 -10.44
C PHE A 16 -1.34 2.59 -10.94
N ALA A 17 -0.55 3.10 -11.90
CA ALA A 17 -0.78 4.43 -12.46
C ALA A 17 -2.14 4.53 -13.18
N LYS A 18 -2.47 3.53 -14.01
CA LYS A 18 -3.74 3.44 -14.75
C LYS A 18 -4.95 3.35 -13.82
N ALA A 19 -4.93 2.39 -12.88
CA ALA A 19 -6.04 2.19 -11.94
C ALA A 19 -6.25 3.40 -11.02
N ASN A 20 -5.16 4.01 -10.53
CA ASN A 20 -5.25 5.17 -9.63
C ASN A 20 -5.81 6.41 -10.34
N ASN A 21 -5.48 6.61 -11.62
CA ASN A 21 -5.91 7.77 -12.41
C ASN A 21 -5.76 9.12 -11.67
N LYS A 22 -4.65 9.28 -10.93
CA LYS A 22 -4.32 10.46 -10.08
C LYS A 22 -5.32 10.75 -8.94
N LYS A 23 -6.18 9.79 -8.57
CA LYS A 23 -7.16 9.92 -7.49
C LYS A 23 -6.52 9.95 -6.10
N HIS A 24 -5.44 9.20 -5.91
CA HIS A 24 -4.66 9.18 -4.68
C HIS A 24 -3.20 9.58 -4.94
N ASP A 25 -2.56 10.13 -3.92
CA ASP A 25 -1.11 10.38 -3.92
C ASP A 25 -0.39 9.11 -3.44
N ILE A 26 -0.09 8.22 -4.38
CA ILE A 26 0.57 6.93 -4.12
C ILE A 26 2.03 7.03 -4.51
N THR A 27 2.92 6.90 -3.53
CA THR A 27 4.36 6.74 -3.76
C THR A 27 4.69 5.26 -3.95
N LEU A 28 5.20 4.88 -5.12
CA LEU A 28 5.59 3.50 -5.43
C LEU A 28 7.08 3.31 -5.18
N ILE A 29 7.45 2.39 -4.29
CA ILE A 29 8.84 2.07 -3.99
C ILE A 29 9.12 0.58 -4.19
N ALA A 30 10.27 0.27 -4.77
CA ALA A 30 10.68 -1.10 -5.05
C ALA A 30 11.18 -1.83 -3.79
N ASN A 31 11.70 -1.08 -2.82
CA ASN A 31 12.21 -1.63 -1.56
C ASN A 31 11.07 -2.24 -0.73
N GLN A 32 11.36 -3.34 -0.06
CA GLN A 32 10.47 -3.91 0.94
C GLN A 32 10.36 -2.97 2.16
N LEU A 33 9.28 -3.12 2.91
CA LEU A 33 9.10 -2.42 4.18
C LEU A 33 10.06 -3.02 5.23
N ALA A 34 10.90 -2.18 5.80
CA ALA A 34 11.86 -2.52 6.84
C ALA A 34 12.17 -1.28 7.68
N MET A 35 12.91 -1.43 8.78
CA MET A 35 13.17 -0.32 9.71
C MET A 35 13.96 0.84 9.10
N ASP A 36 14.77 0.56 8.09
CA ASP A 36 15.54 1.49 7.28
C ASP A 36 14.71 2.15 6.17
N THR A 37 13.63 1.51 5.68
CA THR A 37 12.77 2.04 4.60
C THR A 37 11.43 2.58 5.07
N VAL A 38 11.02 2.31 6.31
CA VAL A 38 9.73 2.74 6.89
C VAL A 38 9.52 4.26 6.86
N HIS A 39 10.60 5.04 6.77
CA HIS A 39 10.55 6.50 6.65
C HIS A 39 9.76 6.98 5.42
N TYR A 40 9.64 6.17 4.36
CA TYR A 40 8.79 6.52 3.20
C TYR A 40 7.29 6.59 3.53
N ALA A 41 6.86 6.07 4.68
CA ALA A 41 5.49 6.21 5.17
C ALA A 41 5.23 7.55 5.89
N GLU A 42 6.23 8.41 6.05
CA GLU A 42 6.07 9.67 6.77
C GLU A 42 5.11 10.61 6.03
N GLY A 43 4.14 11.16 6.77
CA GLY A 43 3.08 12.00 6.21
C GLY A 43 2.09 11.26 5.29
N LYS A 44 2.12 9.91 5.28
CA LYS A 44 1.17 9.06 4.57
C LYS A 44 0.13 8.51 5.54
N GLU A 45 -1.08 8.31 5.03
CA GLU A 45 -2.21 7.79 5.79
C GLU A 45 -2.34 6.27 5.66
N ALA A 46 -1.80 5.72 4.57
CA ALA A 46 -1.90 4.31 4.24
C ALA A 46 -0.56 3.73 3.75
N ILE A 47 -0.34 2.45 4.05
CA ILE A 47 0.69 1.64 3.38
C ILE A 47 0.04 0.51 2.59
N ILE A 48 0.68 0.14 1.48
CA ILE A 48 0.35 -1.04 0.68
C ILE A 48 1.59 -1.93 0.67
N MET A 49 1.44 -3.22 0.96
CA MET A 49 2.55 -4.16 1.05
C MET A 49 2.15 -5.52 0.46
N PRO A 50 3.10 -6.34 -0.02
CA PRO A 50 2.80 -7.71 -0.44
C PRO A 50 2.08 -8.50 0.65
N GLU A 51 1.10 -9.32 0.28
CA GLU A 51 0.27 -10.10 1.23
C GLU A 51 1.07 -11.13 2.03
N TYR A 52 2.19 -11.61 1.49
CA TYR A 52 3.10 -12.52 2.19
C TYR A 52 4.00 -11.80 3.21
N PHE A 53 3.98 -10.47 3.26
CA PHE A 53 4.83 -9.72 4.18
C PHE A 53 4.24 -9.71 5.60
N MET A 54 5.01 -10.21 6.56
CA MET A 54 4.65 -10.19 7.97
C MET A 54 5.13 -8.89 8.64
N LEU A 55 4.18 -8.09 9.14
CA LEU A 55 4.50 -6.91 9.94
C LEU A 55 4.92 -7.31 11.35
N THR A 56 6.13 -6.92 11.75
CA THR A 56 6.56 -7.01 13.15
C THR A 56 5.80 -6.00 14.01
N ILE A 57 5.72 -6.27 15.32
CA ILE A 57 5.14 -5.36 16.30
C ILE A 57 5.84 -4.00 16.26
N ASP A 58 7.17 -3.98 16.13
CA ASP A 58 7.96 -2.75 16.07
C ASP A 58 7.62 -1.90 14.84
N LEU A 59 7.50 -2.53 13.66
CA LEU A 59 7.09 -1.84 12.43
C LEU A 59 5.67 -1.29 12.57
N ARG A 60 4.73 -2.09 13.08
CA ARG A 60 3.34 -1.65 13.32
C ARG A 60 3.29 -0.44 14.25
N ASN A 61 4.02 -0.49 15.36
CA ASN A 61 4.11 0.62 16.31
C ASN A 61 4.73 1.86 15.69
N LYS A 62 5.80 1.71 14.89
CA LYS A 62 6.45 2.84 14.21
C LYS A 62 5.52 3.48 13.18
N LEU A 63 4.85 2.68 12.36
CA LEU A 63 3.85 3.16 11.39
C LEU A 63 2.71 3.93 12.08
N GLY A 64 2.17 3.38 13.18
CA GLY A 64 1.13 4.06 13.96
C GLY A 64 1.58 5.40 14.53
N LYS A 65 2.81 5.48 15.06
CA LYS A 65 3.42 6.75 15.53
C LYS A 65 3.61 7.77 14.39
N MET A 66 3.80 7.31 13.17
CA MET A 66 3.94 8.14 11.97
C MET A 66 2.58 8.62 11.40
N GLY A 67 1.46 8.20 12.01
CA GLY A 67 0.12 8.59 11.58
C GLY A 67 -0.47 7.71 10.48
N VAL A 68 0.16 6.57 10.17
CA VAL A 68 -0.41 5.56 9.27
C VAL A 68 -1.62 4.93 9.96
N LYS A 69 -2.77 5.01 9.30
CA LYS A 69 -4.05 4.48 9.79
C LYS A 69 -4.44 3.18 9.11
N TYR A 70 -3.98 2.98 7.87
CA TYR A 70 -4.41 1.89 7.02
C TYR A 70 -3.25 1.06 6.49
N ILE A 71 -3.41 -0.25 6.53
CA ILE A 71 -2.46 -1.23 6.01
C ILE A 71 -3.21 -2.11 5.02
N PHE A 72 -2.80 -2.10 3.77
CA PHE A 72 -3.40 -2.89 2.70
C PHE A 72 -2.44 -3.99 2.23
N PRO A 73 -2.71 -5.26 2.54
CA PRO A 73 -2.04 -6.35 1.84
C PRO A 73 -2.49 -6.36 0.38
N ARG A 74 -1.54 -6.56 -0.53
CA ARG A 74 -1.81 -6.74 -1.96
C ARG A 74 -1.28 -8.10 -2.43
N PRO A 75 -2.01 -8.79 -3.32
CA PRO A 75 -1.44 -9.89 -4.07
C PRO A 75 -0.24 -9.43 -4.90
N THR A 76 0.74 -10.32 -5.04
CA THR A 76 1.84 -10.16 -5.98
C THR A 76 1.69 -11.20 -7.08
N SER A 77 1.90 -10.79 -8.32
CA SER A 77 1.76 -11.69 -9.47
C SER A 77 2.77 -11.32 -10.55
N ASP A 78 3.37 -12.32 -11.19
CA ASP A 78 4.14 -12.17 -12.43
C ASP A 78 3.24 -12.34 -13.68
N ASN A 79 2.02 -12.87 -13.51
CA ASN A 79 1.02 -12.94 -14.56
C ASN A 79 0.45 -11.55 -14.88
N LEU A 80 0.81 -11.02 -16.04
CA LEU A 80 0.37 -9.72 -16.56
C LEU A 80 -1.16 -9.58 -16.66
N ALA A 81 -1.90 -10.68 -16.88
CA ALA A 81 -3.35 -10.64 -16.98
C ALA A 81 -4.05 -10.36 -15.63
N ALA A 82 -3.38 -10.66 -14.51
CA ALA A 82 -3.93 -10.45 -13.17
C ALA A 82 -3.64 -9.04 -12.62
N LEU A 83 -2.58 -8.39 -13.11
CA LEU A 83 -2.10 -7.09 -12.59
C LEU A 83 -3.13 -5.94 -12.66
N PRO A 84 -3.93 -5.78 -13.75
CA PRO A 84 -4.97 -4.76 -13.78
C PRO A 84 -5.98 -4.91 -12.64
N ALA A 85 -6.51 -6.12 -12.45
CA ALA A 85 -7.52 -6.39 -11.43
C ALA A 85 -6.97 -6.21 -10.00
N ILE A 86 -5.72 -6.62 -9.75
CA ILE A 86 -5.04 -6.38 -8.47
C ILE A 86 -4.94 -4.87 -8.19
N ALA A 87 -4.50 -4.09 -9.18
CA ALA A 87 -4.37 -2.64 -9.02
C ALA A 87 -5.73 -1.99 -8.74
N GLU A 88 -6.77 -2.31 -9.52
CA GLU A 88 -8.13 -1.79 -9.33
C GLU A 88 -8.71 -2.13 -7.95
N GLN A 89 -8.46 -3.35 -7.47
CA GLN A 89 -8.91 -3.77 -6.14
C GLN A 89 -8.23 -2.94 -5.04
N ILE A 90 -6.93 -2.66 -5.16
CA ILE A 90 -6.20 -1.82 -4.20
C ILE A 90 -6.73 -0.38 -4.21
N ILE A 91 -6.97 0.21 -5.38
CA ILE A 91 -7.56 1.56 -5.47
C ILE A 91 -8.96 1.60 -4.86
N THR A 92 -9.79 0.59 -5.13
CA THR A 92 -11.11 0.45 -4.52
C THR A 92 -11.04 0.35 -2.99
N ASN A 93 -10.05 -0.36 -2.45
CA ASN A 93 -9.85 -0.46 -1.01
C ASN A 93 -9.42 0.87 -0.38
N LEU A 94 -8.56 1.64 -1.08
CA LEU A 94 -8.16 2.99 -0.66
C LEU A 94 -9.37 3.94 -0.66
N ASP A 95 -10.20 3.90 -1.70
CA ASP A 95 -11.43 4.68 -1.80
C ASP A 95 -12.36 4.42 -0.62
N ARG A 96 -12.66 3.15 -0.37
CA ARG A 96 -13.53 2.74 0.74
C ARG A 96 -12.99 3.21 2.08
N ALA A 97 -11.69 3.03 2.35
CA ALA A 97 -11.09 3.48 3.60
C ALA A 97 -11.16 5.00 3.77
N ASN A 98 -10.97 5.77 2.69
CA ASN A 98 -11.07 7.21 2.70
C ASN A 98 -12.51 7.72 2.92
N GLU A 99 -13.51 7.01 2.37
CA GLU A 99 -14.94 7.37 2.49
C GLU A 99 -15.55 6.97 3.84
N THR A 100 -15.18 5.81 4.36
CA THR A 100 -15.85 5.21 5.53
C THR A 100 -15.06 5.34 6.83
N ASN A 101 -13.84 5.90 6.77
CA ASN A 101 -12.87 5.87 7.88
C ASN A 101 -12.68 4.44 8.45
N TRP A 102 -12.86 3.43 7.58
CA TRP A 102 -12.88 2.03 7.95
C TRP A 102 -11.48 1.55 8.27
N LEU A 103 -11.25 1.26 9.55
CA LEU A 103 -10.05 0.60 10.03
C LEU A 103 -10.07 -0.84 9.53
N PHE A 104 -9.19 -1.20 8.60
CA PHE A 104 -8.79 -2.61 8.53
C PHE A 104 -8.21 -2.93 9.91
N PRO A 105 -8.75 -3.90 10.66
CA PRO A 105 -8.16 -4.25 11.93
C PRO A 105 -6.71 -4.62 11.65
N ALA A 106 -5.80 -3.95 12.34
CA ALA A 106 -4.44 -4.44 12.48
C ALA A 106 -4.55 -5.73 13.30
N SER A 107 -4.94 -6.83 12.64
CA SER A 107 -4.92 -8.19 13.19
C SER A 107 -3.49 -8.51 13.57
#